data_AF-X0ZKR6-F1
#
_entry.id   AF-X0ZKR6-F1
#
_cell.length_a   1.000
_cell.length_b   1.000
_cell.length_c   1.000
_cell.angle_alpha   90.00
_cell.angle_beta   90.00
_cell.angle_gamma   90.00
#
_symmetry.space_group_name_H-M   'P 1'
#
loop_
_entity.id
_entity.type
_entity.pdbx_description
1 polymer ?
#
loop_
_entity_poly.entity_id
_entity_poly.type
_entity_poly.pdbx_seq_one_letter_code
_entity_poly.pdbx_strand_id
1 'polypeptide(L)'
;DGEGYILDDRSLLGSPGEWADTVLTAYTRNQADMVVGEANYGGDMVESTIMQAAKNQRQIIRYKNVHASRGKAIRAEPVVAMYEHGRMHHVGDFPYLEDEMVTWIPGESRDSPNRLDAMVWAITELMLGEPEPEEQIIIYDAMSEVRELEL
;
A
#
# COMPACT_ATOMS: atom_id res chain seq x y z
N ASP A 1 -19.78 3.12 -4.55
CA ASP A 1 -20.16 2.90 -3.14
C ASP A 1 -19.12 3.47 -2.18
N GLY A 2 -17.84 3.61 -2.58
CA GLY A 2 -16.78 4.08 -1.68
C GLY A 2 -16.25 2.95 -0.80
N GLU A 3 -16.49 1.71 -1.20
CA GLU A 3 -16.01 0.49 -0.53
C GLU A 3 -14.86 -0.11 -1.33
N GLY A 4 -13.95 -0.78 -0.63
CA GLY A 4 -12.83 -1.50 -1.22
C GLY A 4 -12.98 -3.00 -1.01
N TYR A 5 -12.57 -3.77 -2.02
CA TYR A 5 -12.71 -5.23 -2.02
C TYR A 5 -11.36 -5.87 -2.32
N ILE A 6 -10.86 -6.69 -1.39
CA ILE A 6 -9.69 -7.53 -1.61
C ILE A 6 -10.16 -8.77 -2.35
N LEU A 7 -9.74 -8.88 -3.62
CA LEU A 7 -10.17 -9.95 -4.52
C LEU A 7 -9.22 -11.15 -4.51
N ASP A 8 -7.96 -10.95 -4.12
CA ASP A 8 -6.92 -11.97 -4.23
C ASP A 8 -5.70 -11.65 -3.35
N ASP A 9 -5.16 -12.67 -2.68
CA ASP A 9 -3.75 -12.70 -2.24
C ASP A 9 -3.00 -13.73 -3.10
N ARG A 10 -2.07 -13.25 -3.93
CA ARG A 10 -1.24 -14.07 -4.83
C ARG A 10 0.23 -14.08 -4.45
N SER A 11 0.52 -13.81 -3.19
CA SER A 11 1.87 -13.81 -2.68
C SER A 11 2.50 -15.20 -2.74
N LEU A 12 3.73 -15.29 -3.26
CA LEU A 12 4.47 -16.54 -3.36
C LEU A 12 5.97 -16.34 -3.13
N LEU A 13 6.64 -17.41 -2.70
CA LEU A 13 8.09 -17.50 -2.72
C LEU A 13 8.51 -18.10 -4.07
N GLY A 14 9.27 -17.36 -4.86
CA GLY A 14 9.63 -17.76 -6.22
C GLY A 14 10.72 -16.88 -6.82
N SER A 15 11.06 -17.18 -8.06
CA SER A 15 11.95 -16.38 -8.87
C SER A 15 11.26 -15.08 -9.34
N PRO A 16 12.04 -14.05 -9.77
CA PRO A 16 11.46 -12.83 -10.33
C PRO A 16 10.49 -13.07 -11.50
N GLY A 17 10.76 -14.09 -12.34
CA GLY A 17 9.87 -14.48 -13.42
C GLY A 17 8.52 -15.03 -12.93
N GLU A 18 8.53 -15.88 -11.90
CA GLU A 18 7.30 -16.43 -11.32
C GLU A 18 6.45 -15.34 -10.65
N TRP A 19 7.08 -14.36 -10.00
CA TRP A 19 6.39 -13.19 -9.47
C TRP A 19 5.75 -12.37 -10.59
N ALA A 20 6.51 -12.07 -11.66
CA ALA A 20 5.99 -11.30 -12.78
C ALA A 20 4.82 -12.00 -13.48
N ASP A 21 4.93 -13.29 -13.76
CA ASP A 21 3.85 -14.07 -14.37
C ASP A 21 2.60 -14.10 -13.48
N THR A 22 2.79 -14.16 -12.16
CA THR A 22 1.69 -14.11 -11.20
C THR A 22 0.99 -12.76 -11.18
N VAL A 23 1.74 -11.65 -11.20
CA VAL A 23 1.21 -10.29 -11.31
C VAL A 23 0.41 -10.12 -12.61
N LEU A 24 0.94 -10.57 -13.75
CA LEU A 24 0.28 -10.46 -15.05
C LEU A 24 -1.01 -11.28 -15.14
N THR A 25 -0.99 -12.46 -14.53
CA THR A 25 -2.17 -13.32 -14.39
C THR A 25 -3.25 -12.63 -13.55
N ALA A 26 -2.87 -12.06 -12.40
CA ALA A 26 -3.79 -11.31 -11.55
C ALA A 26 -4.35 -10.06 -12.26
N TYR A 27 -3.50 -9.31 -12.97
CA TYR A 27 -3.89 -8.15 -13.76
C TYR A 27 -4.97 -8.50 -14.78
N THR A 28 -4.76 -9.57 -15.54
CA THR A 28 -5.73 -10.02 -16.56
C THR A 28 -7.01 -10.54 -15.92
N ARG A 29 -6.90 -11.41 -14.90
CA ARG A 29 -8.03 -12.05 -14.24
C ARG A 29 -8.96 -11.03 -13.59
N ASN A 30 -8.39 -10.02 -12.94
CA ASN A 30 -9.15 -9.00 -12.21
C ASN A 30 -9.45 -7.78 -13.09
N GLN A 31 -9.06 -7.80 -14.38
CA GLN A 31 -9.19 -6.66 -15.30
C GLN A 31 -8.62 -5.37 -14.69
N ALA A 32 -7.48 -5.47 -14.02
CA ALA A 32 -6.90 -4.37 -13.28
C ALA A 32 -6.49 -3.21 -14.21
N ASP A 33 -6.61 -1.98 -13.70
CA ASP A 33 -6.18 -0.78 -14.43
C ASP A 33 -4.67 -0.52 -14.32
N MET A 34 -4.05 -0.99 -13.24
CA MET A 34 -2.65 -0.69 -12.91
C MET A 34 -2.05 -1.70 -11.90
N VAL A 35 -0.73 -1.86 -11.98
CA VAL A 35 0.11 -2.50 -10.96
C VAL A 35 0.84 -1.41 -10.19
N VAL A 36 0.86 -1.50 -8.86
CA VAL A 36 1.61 -0.61 -7.97
C VAL A 36 2.75 -1.41 -7.35
N GLY A 37 3.97 -0.87 -7.41
CA GLY A 37 5.13 -1.48 -6.74
C GLY A 37 5.91 -0.46 -5.93
N GLU A 38 6.29 -0.85 -4.71
CA GLU A 38 7.11 -0.02 -3.82
C GLU A 38 8.56 0.01 -4.34
N ALA A 39 9.05 1.21 -4.63
CA ALA A 39 10.39 1.47 -5.07
C ALA A 39 11.34 1.65 -3.87
N ASN A 40 11.70 0.54 -3.24
CA ASN A 40 12.79 0.48 -2.25
C ASN A 40 13.80 -0.59 -2.66
N TYR A 41 15.10 -0.34 -2.42
CA TYR A 41 16.22 -1.29 -2.58
C TYR A 41 16.02 -2.40 -3.65
N GLY A 42 15.83 -2.02 -4.92
CA GLY A 42 15.57 -2.96 -6.01
C GLY A 42 14.22 -2.79 -6.72
N GLY A 43 13.41 -1.78 -6.37
CA GLY A 43 12.16 -1.46 -7.06
C GLY A 43 12.25 -1.36 -8.58
N ASP A 44 13.30 -0.72 -9.11
CA ASP A 44 13.56 -0.65 -10.56
C ASP A 44 13.71 -2.05 -11.20
N MET A 45 14.21 -3.03 -10.43
CA MET A 45 14.29 -4.43 -10.86
C MET A 45 12.90 -5.07 -10.93
N VAL A 46 11.99 -4.73 -10.01
CA VAL A 46 10.63 -5.27 -9.99
C VAL A 46 9.85 -4.76 -11.20
N GLU A 47 9.85 -3.44 -11.44
CA GLU A 47 9.20 -2.86 -12.61
C GLU A 47 9.76 -3.45 -13.90
N SER A 48 11.09 -3.44 -14.06
CA SER A 48 11.71 -3.95 -15.29
C SER A 48 11.41 -5.43 -15.54
N THR A 49 11.37 -6.25 -14.49
CA THR A 49 11.01 -7.68 -14.59
C THR A 49 9.57 -7.85 -15.06
N ILE A 50 8.63 -7.14 -14.43
CA ILE A 50 7.20 -7.21 -14.78
C ILE A 50 6.95 -6.67 -16.19
N MET A 51 7.54 -5.53 -16.55
CA MET A 51 7.41 -4.93 -17.88
C MET A 51 8.03 -5.81 -18.97
N GLN A 52 9.16 -6.47 -18.68
CA GLN A 52 9.78 -7.42 -19.61
C GLN A 52 8.90 -8.66 -19.82
N ALA A 53 8.35 -9.24 -18.74
CA ALA A 53 7.41 -10.35 -18.82
C ALA A 53 6.15 -9.95 -19.61
N ALA A 54 5.58 -8.77 -19.35
CA ALA A 54 4.41 -8.26 -20.06
C ALA A 54 4.67 -8.16 -21.56
N LYS A 55 5.83 -7.62 -21.94
CA LYS A 55 6.28 -7.53 -23.34
C LYS A 55 6.40 -8.91 -23.98
N ASN A 56 6.99 -9.88 -23.28
CA ASN A 56 7.14 -11.26 -23.77
C ASN A 56 5.77 -11.93 -23.99
N GLN A 57 4.81 -11.67 -23.10
CA GLN A 57 3.44 -12.18 -23.18
C GLN A 57 2.51 -11.34 -24.07
N ARG A 58 3.01 -10.23 -24.65
CA ARG A 58 2.23 -9.26 -25.46
C ARG A 58 1.04 -8.65 -24.70
N GLN A 59 1.19 -8.48 -23.39
CA GLN A 59 0.22 -7.83 -22.53
C GLN A 59 0.57 -6.35 -22.37
N ILE A 60 -0.43 -5.48 -22.47
CA ILE A 60 -0.28 -4.05 -22.17
C ILE A 60 -0.73 -3.85 -20.73
N ILE A 61 0.20 -3.39 -19.89
CA ILE A 61 -0.07 -3.11 -18.47
C ILE A 61 0.33 -1.67 -18.16
N ARG A 62 -0.31 -1.08 -17.15
CA ARG A 62 0.19 0.13 -16.49
C ARG A 62 0.88 -0.25 -15.21
N TYR A 63 2.03 0.37 -14.94
CA TYR A 63 2.80 0.15 -13.74
C TYR A 63 3.13 1.51 -13.11
N LYS A 64 3.01 1.63 -11.79
CA LYS A 64 3.36 2.82 -11.02
C LYS A 64 4.31 2.45 -9.89
N ASN A 65 5.47 3.10 -9.88
CA ASN A 65 6.38 3.08 -8.73
C ASN A 65 5.88 4.04 -7.66
N VAL A 66 5.82 3.55 -6.43
CA VAL A 66 5.50 4.37 -5.25
C VAL A 66 6.67 4.32 -4.27
N HIS A 67 6.92 5.42 -3.56
CA HIS A 67 8.02 5.51 -2.63
C HIS A 67 7.48 5.71 -1.21
N ALA A 68 8.02 4.96 -0.26
CA ALA A 68 7.70 5.17 1.14
C ALA A 68 8.36 6.45 1.64
N SER A 69 7.56 7.48 1.93
CA SER A 69 8.02 8.70 2.62
C SER A 69 7.87 8.63 4.13
N ARG A 70 6.98 7.74 4.63
CA ARG A 70 6.66 7.55 6.04
C ARG A 70 6.79 6.08 6.43
N GLY A 71 6.97 5.82 7.73
CA GLY A 71 7.03 4.46 8.26
C GLY A 71 5.73 3.68 8.02
N LYS A 72 5.83 2.35 7.98
CA LYS A 72 4.74 1.42 7.66
C LYS A 72 3.47 1.64 8.49
N ALA A 73 3.64 1.88 9.79
CA ALA A 73 2.52 2.15 10.70
C ALA A 73 1.73 3.40 10.30
N ILE A 74 2.42 4.52 10.05
CA ILE A 74 1.78 5.77 9.63
C ILE A 74 1.13 5.61 8.25
N ARG A 75 1.79 4.88 7.34
CA ARG A 75 1.22 4.58 6.03
C ARG A 75 -0.06 3.74 6.11
N ALA A 76 -0.16 2.82 7.09
CA ALA A 76 -1.33 1.96 7.26
C ALA A 76 -2.52 2.66 7.94
N GLU A 77 -2.29 3.75 8.68
CA GLU A 77 -3.34 4.44 9.47
C GLU A 77 -4.59 4.82 8.65
N PRO A 78 -4.48 5.42 7.44
CA PRO A 78 -5.67 5.73 6.64
C PRO A 78 -6.45 4.49 6.19
N VAL A 79 -5.74 3.38 5.98
CA VAL A 79 -6.34 2.09 5.61
C VAL A 79 -7.07 1.47 6.80
N VAL A 80 -6.50 1.56 8.01
CA VAL A 80 -7.18 1.14 9.24
C VAL A 80 -8.51 1.87 9.41
N ALA A 81 -8.53 3.18 9.20
CA ALA A 81 -9.77 3.95 9.26
C ALA A 81 -10.83 3.40 8.28
N MET A 82 -10.44 2.98 7.07
CA MET A 82 -11.38 2.38 6.12
C MET A 82 -11.96 1.04 6.63
N TYR A 83 -11.15 0.21 7.28
CA TYR A 83 -11.63 -1.02 7.93
C TYR A 83 -12.56 -0.73 9.12
N GLU A 84 -12.23 0.22 9.98
CA GLU A 84 -13.03 0.59 11.15
C GLU A 84 -14.42 1.12 10.77
N HIS A 85 -14.51 1.83 9.65
CA HIS A 85 -15.78 2.30 9.10
C HIS A 85 -16.54 1.23 8.31
N GLY A 86 -16.04 -0.01 8.27
CA GLY A 86 -16.68 -1.12 7.55
C GLY A 86 -16.67 -0.97 6.04
N ARG A 87 -15.71 -0.21 5.48
CA ARG A 87 -15.61 0.08 4.04
C ARG A 87 -14.64 -0.83 3.29
N MET A 88 -14.04 -1.81 3.97
CA MET A 88 -13.12 -2.77 3.37
C MET A 88 -13.65 -4.19 3.57
N HIS A 89 -13.63 -4.98 2.49
CA HIS A 89 -14.18 -6.32 2.46
C HIS A 89 -13.19 -7.30 1.82
N HIS A 90 -13.11 -8.51 2.36
CA HIS A 90 -12.32 -9.60 1.79
C HIS A 90 -13.27 -10.55 1.06
N VAL A 91 -13.03 -10.79 -0.22
CA VAL A 91 -13.87 -11.65 -1.07
C VAL A 91 -13.28 -13.05 -1.14
N GLY A 92 -13.49 -13.81 -0.06
CA GLY A 92 -12.91 -15.13 0.15
C GLY A 92 -12.04 -15.17 1.41
N ASP A 93 -11.29 -16.25 1.57
CA ASP A 93 -10.37 -16.43 2.69
C ASP A 93 -8.94 -16.16 2.24
N PHE A 94 -8.24 -15.26 2.95
CA PHE A 94 -6.84 -14.94 2.67
C PHE A 94 -5.98 -15.19 3.92
N PRO A 95 -5.85 -16.45 4.38
CA PRO A 95 -5.36 -16.76 5.72
C PRO A 95 -3.98 -16.18 6.02
N TYR A 96 -3.06 -16.15 5.05
CA TYR A 96 -1.73 -15.56 5.26
C TYR A 96 -1.73 -14.03 5.32
N LEU A 97 -2.59 -13.37 4.54
CA LEU A 97 -2.77 -11.93 4.62
C LEU A 97 -3.47 -11.55 5.93
N GLU A 98 -4.54 -12.26 6.28
CA GLU A 98 -5.30 -12.07 7.50
C GLU A 98 -4.46 -12.33 8.75
N ASP A 99 -3.62 -13.38 8.74
CA ASP A 99 -2.64 -13.64 9.79
C ASP A 99 -1.69 -12.45 9.94
N GLU A 100 -1.11 -11.93 8.85
CA GLU A 100 -0.27 -10.72 8.92
C GLU A 100 -1.04 -9.51 9.46
N MET A 101 -2.33 -9.35 9.11
CA MET A 101 -3.18 -8.25 9.60
C MET A 101 -3.42 -8.30 11.12
N VAL A 102 -3.55 -9.50 11.71
CA VAL A 102 -3.86 -9.64 13.14
C VAL A 102 -2.63 -9.87 14.01
N THR A 103 -1.50 -10.27 13.42
CA THR A 103 -0.26 -10.56 14.18
C THR A 103 0.78 -9.46 14.09
N TRP A 104 0.71 -8.58 13.09
CA TRP A 104 1.65 -7.48 12.97
C TRP A 104 1.34 -6.35 13.96
N ILE A 105 2.30 -6.01 14.81
CA ILE A 105 2.20 -4.96 15.82
C ILE A 105 3.23 -3.86 15.50
N PRO A 106 2.78 -2.63 15.21
CA PRO A 106 3.65 -1.48 14.99
C PRO A 106 4.70 -1.31 16.08
N GLY A 107 5.98 -1.28 15.69
CA GLY A 107 7.10 -1.05 16.62
C GLY A 107 7.54 -2.27 17.44
N GLU A 108 6.80 -3.37 17.41
CA GLU A 108 7.14 -4.61 18.13
C GLU A 108 7.55 -5.75 17.19
N SER A 109 6.86 -5.89 16.04
CA SER A 109 7.21 -6.89 15.05
C SER A 109 8.58 -6.60 14.43
N ARG A 110 9.47 -7.62 14.46
CA ARG A 110 10.83 -7.52 13.88
C ARG A 110 10.83 -7.51 12.37
N ASP A 111 9.98 -8.33 11.78
CA ASP A 111 9.89 -8.48 10.33
C ASP A 111 8.80 -7.59 9.77
N SER A 112 9.05 -7.05 8.58
CA SER A 112 8.02 -6.37 7.82
C SER A 112 6.94 -7.37 7.42
N PRO A 113 5.66 -7.03 7.56
CA PRO A 113 4.62 -7.79 6.90
C PRO A 113 4.73 -7.50 5.39
N ASN A 114 4.66 -8.53 4.56
CA ASN A 114 4.85 -8.39 3.11
C ASN A 114 3.50 -8.24 2.41
N ARG A 115 2.51 -9.04 2.80
CA ARG A 115 1.14 -9.03 2.26
C ARG A 115 0.37 -7.83 2.76
N LEU A 116 0.46 -7.54 4.06
CA LEU A 116 -0.21 -6.37 4.64
C LEU A 116 0.24 -5.09 3.94
N ASP A 117 1.55 -4.93 3.73
CA ASP A 117 2.10 -3.72 3.12
C ASP A 117 1.70 -3.59 1.65
N ALA A 118 1.70 -4.70 0.89
CA ALA A 118 1.20 -4.73 -0.48
C ALA A 118 -0.30 -4.35 -0.55
N MET A 119 -1.11 -4.87 0.38
CA MET A 119 -2.53 -4.51 0.49
C MET A 119 -2.71 -3.02 0.82
N VAL A 120 -1.92 -2.47 1.75
CA VAL A 120 -1.97 -1.05 2.12
C VAL A 120 -1.66 -0.17 0.91
N TRP A 121 -0.65 -0.51 0.11
CA TRP A 121 -0.34 0.22 -1.13
C TRP A 121 -1.48 0.16 -2.13
N ALA A 122 -2.06 -1.01 -2.36
CA ALA A 122 -3.18 -1.18 -3.28
C ALA A 122 -4.40 -0.35 -2.87
N ILE A 123 -4.77 -0.39 -1.58
CA ILE A 123 -5.91 0.39 -1.05
C ILE A 123 -5.63 1.89 -1.14
N THR A 124 -4.42 2.32 -0.80
CA THR A 124 -4.04 3.73 -0.84
C THR A 124 -4.20 4.29 -2.25
N GLU A 125 -3.62 3.62 -3.25
CA GLU A 125 -3.73 4.07 -4.64
C GLU A 125 -5.17 4.04 -5.15
N LEU A 126 -5.93 2.99 -4.84
CA LEU A 126 -7.28 2.81 -5.35
C LEU A 126 -8.31 3.75 -4.71
N MET A 127 -8.20 3.96 -3.40
CA MET A 127 -9.26 4.57 -2.59
C MET A 127 -8.92 5.97 -2.09
N LEU A 128 -7.64 6.26 -1.88
CA LEU A 128 -7.20 7.45 -1.14
C LEU A 128 -6.42 8.44 -2.03
N GLY A 129 -5.86 7.97 -3.14
CA GLY A 129 -4.90 8.74 -3.93
C GLY A 129 -3.55 8.85 -3.21
N GLU A 130 -2.59 9.55 -3.83
CA GLU A 130 -1.35 9.86 -3.11
C GLU A 130 -1.68 10.74 -1.91
N PRO A 131 -1.12 10.45 -0.72
CA PRO A 131 -1.18 11.41 0.37
C PRO A 131 -0.46 12.66 -0.11
N GLU A 132 -1.22 13.74 -0.34
CA GLU A 132 -0.65 15.06 -0.55
C GLU A 132 0.40 15.28 0.55
N PRO A 133 1.64 15.69 0.21
CA PRO A 133 2.60 16.02 1.24
C PRO A 133 1.97 17.10 2.10
N GLU A 134 1.65 16.77 3.35
CA GLU A 134 1.05 17.71 4.29
C GLU A 134 1.84 19.02 4.26
N GLU A 135 1.25 20.06 3.68
CA GLU A 135 1.50 21.40 4.19
C GLU A 135 1.12 21.32 5.67
N GLN A 136 2.11 21.41 6.55
CA GLN A 136 1.86 21.64 7.96
C GLN A 136 1.04 22.94 8.06
N ILE A 137 -0.29 22.81 8.10
CA ILE A 137 -1.15 23.90 8.52
C ILE A 137 -0.95 23.99 10.04
N ILE A 138 0.10 24.71 10.43
CA ILE A 138 0.24 25.20 11.79
C ILE A 138 -0.84 26.26 11.96
N ILE A 139 -1.96 25.87 12.55
CA ILE A 139 -2.96 26.83 13.02
C ILE A 139 -2.34 27.51 14.25
N TYR A 140 -1.73 28.68 14.04
CA TYR A 140 -1.46 29.60 15.14
C TYR A 140 -2.79 30.22 15.58
N ASP A 141 -3.29 29.83 16.75
CA ASP A 141 -4.20 30.69 17.49
C ASP A 141 -3.37 31.78 18.17
N ALA A 142 -3.30 32.95 17.55
CA ALA A 142 -2.64 34.12 18.11
C ALA A 142 -3.54 34.80 19.16
N MET A 143 -3.92 34.10 20.23
CA MET A 143 -4.70 34.66 21.34
C MET A 143 -4.35 34.01 22.69
N SER A 144 -3.08 34.08 23.11
CA SER A 144 -2.76 34.10 24.54
C SER A 144 -1.67 35.13 24.79
N GLU A 145 -2.09 36.26 25.36
CA GLU A 145 -1.28 37.41 25.72
C GLU A 145 -0.03 37.02 26.52
N VAL A 146 1.11 37.55 26.07
CA VAL A 146 2.30 37.73 26.90
C VAL A 146 1.93 38.66 28.06
N ARG A 147 2.12 38.18 29.30
CA ARG A 147 2.36 39.07 30.44
C ARG A 147 3.69 38.69 31.09
N GLU A 148 4.72 39.45 30.75
CA GLU A 148 5.80 39.74 31.69
C GLU A 148 5.20 40.45 32.90
N LEU A 149 5.44 39.91 34.09
CA LEU A 149 5.54 40.70 35.31
C LEU A 149 6.77 40.22 36.05
N GLU A 150 7.83 41.01 35.96
CA GLU A 150 8.89 41.04 36.97
C GLU A 150 8.28 41.28 38.35
N LEU A 151 8.69 40.47 39.32
CA LEU A 151 9.19 40.91 40.62
C LEU A 151 10.24 39.90 41.11
#